data_AF-A0A3L5TTW4-F1
#
_entry.id   AF-A0A3L5TTW4-F1
#
_cell.length_a   1.000
_cell.length_b   1.000
_cell.length_c   1.000
_cell.angle_alpha   90.00
_cell.angle_beta   90.00
_cell.angle_gamma   90.00
#
_symmetry.space_group_name_H-M   'P 1'
#
loop_
_entity.id
_entity.type
_entity.pdbx_description
1 polymer ?
#
loop_
_entity_poly.entity_id
_entity_poly.type
_entity_poly.pdbx_seq_one_letter_code
_entity_poly.pdbx_strand_id
1 'polypeptide(L)'
;VLVKQCTCQNGGLCENQVVTKNRTDYNCSCSSSFTGKLCETKVNGCHSDPCFPGVHCTETSESYACGRKTCASQPCFPGVMCKDLNSPYQSFVCGACPKYYYGNGEKCYRNDEKACQETMCSDLVNCEESLDYPGYRCGNCPRGYIGNGTMCQAFCFPPCKDGKICTQPGVCGCLHGYQGPECSKAICRIQCQNRGFCYQPDKCFCPPGYTGQYCETGKL
;
A
#
# COMPACT_ATOMS: atom_id res chain seq x y z
N VAL A 1 24.91 -20.27 21.10
CA VAL A 1 24.66 -20.28 19.64
C VAL A 1 23.28 -20.87 19.42
N LEU A 2 22.33 -20.10 18.90
CA LEU A 2 20.97 -20.57 18.63
C LEU A 2 20.98 -21.31 17.28
N VAL A 3 20.91 -22.64 17.32
CA VAL A 3 20.63 -23.44 16.13
C VAL A 3 19.16 -23.22 15.80
N LYS A 4 18.86 -22.63 14.65
CA LYS A 4 17.47 -22.49 14.20
C LYS A 4 16.99 -23.90 13.82
N GLN A 5 16.08 -24.46 14.61
CA GLN A 5 15.55 -25.79 14.37
C GLN A 5 14.78 -25.80 13.05
N CYS A 6 14.73 -26.97 12.43
CA CYS A 6 14.02 -27.20 11.18
C CYS A 6 12.53 -26.88 11.33
N THR A 7 11.95 -26.06 10.44
CA THR A 7 10.58 -25.53 10.57
C THR A 7 9.63 -26.00 9.47
N CYS A 8 9.83 -27.21 8.93
CA CYS A 8 8.86 -27.83 8.04
C CYS A 8 7.51 -27.97 8.75
N GLN A 9 6.43 -27.57 8.08
CA GLN A 9 5.06 -27.57 8.59
C GLN A 9 4.31 -28.82 8.11
N ASN A 10 3.11 -29.06 8.65
CA ASN A 10 2.15 -30.06 8.16
C ASN A 10 2.71 -31.49 7.96
N GLY A 11 3.60 -31.91 8.87
CA GLY A 11 4.22 -33.23 8.83
C GLY A 11 5.32 -33.39 7.78
N GLY A 12 5.84 -32.29 7.23
CA GLY A 12 6.99 -32.31 6.32
C GLY A 12 8.26 -32.86 6.98
N LEU A 13 8.96 -33.75 6.30
CA LEU A 13 10.21 -34.35 6.75
C LEU A 13 11.39 -33.45 6.41
N CYS A 14 12.27 -33.21 7.37
CA CYS A 14 13.49 -32.46 7.14
C CYS A 14 14.58 -33.32 6.52
N GLU A 15 15.05 -32.92 5.35
CA GLU A 15 16.14 -33.56 4.63
C GLU A 15 17.31 -32.58 4.46
N ASN A 16 18.53 -33.12 4.30
CA ASN A 16 19.74 -32.36 3.97
C ASN A 16 20.04 -31.20 4.94
N GLN A 17 19.92 -31.44 6.24
CA GLN A 17 20.20 -30.42 7.26
C GLN A 17 21.70 -30.08 7.33
N VAL A 18 22.06 -28.87 6.95
CA VAL A 18 23.40 -28.29 7.09
C VAL A 18 23.37 -27.24 8.20
N VAL A 19 23.94 -27.56 9.35
CA VAL A 19 24.01 -26.67 10.51
C VAL A 19 25.36 -25.96 10.54
N THR A 20 25.35 -24.63 10.40
CA THR A 20 26.51 -23.77 10.64
C THR A 20 26.33 -22.97 11.93
N LYS A 21 27.40 -22.32 12.42
CA LYS A 21 27.36 -21.52 13.67
C LYS A 21 26.25 -20.46 13.71
N ASN A 22 25.64 -20.06 12.58
CA ASN A 22 24.58 -19.03 12.54
C ASN A 22 23.36 -19.36 11.64
N ARG A 23 23.35 -20.50 10.91
CA ARG A 23 22.28 -20.83 9.96
C ARG A 23 22.11 -22.34 9.83
N THR A 24 20.86 -22.78 9.76
CA THR A 24 20.50 -24.15 9.40
C THR A 24 19.85 -24.11 8.03
N ASP A 25 20.51 -24.68 7.02
CA ASP A 25 19.88 -24.94 5.72
C ASP A 25 19.32 -26.36 5.70
N TYR A 26 18.15 -26.55 5.10
CA TYR A 26 17.48 -27.83 5.00
C TYR A 26 16.46 -27.76 3.86
N ASN A 27 16.04 -28.93 3.40
CA ASN A 27 14.92 -29.07 2.48
C ASN A 27 13.75 -29.76 3.18
N CYS A 28 12.53 -29.36 2.88
CA CYS A 28 11.34 -30.05 3.38
C CYS A 28 10.80 -31.00 2.32
N SER A 29 10.71 -32.28 2.68
CA SER A 29 9.97 -33.27 1.90
C SER A 29 8.53 -33.29 2.40
N CYS A 30 7.61 -32.80 1.57
CA CYS A 30 6.22 -32.59 1.97
C CYS A 30 5.39 -33.87 1.79
N SER A 31 4.37 -34.03 2.63
CA SER A 31 3.31 -35.03 2.39
C SER A 31 2.54 -34.66 1.11
N SER A 32 1.92 -35.63 0.45
CA SER A 32 1.23 -35.45 -0.84
C SER A 32 0.12 -34.38 -0.84
N SER A 33 -0.35 -33.98 0.34
CA SER A 33 -1.37 -32.96 0.53
C SER A 33 -0.82 -31.55 0.77
N PHE A 34 0.51 -31.35 0.78
CA PHE A 34 1.14 -30.06 1.04
C PHE A 34 2.33 -29.79 0.09
N THR A 35 2.58 -28.51 -0.19
CA THR A 35 3.62 -28.00 -1.07
C THR A 35 4.18 -26.70 -0.49
N GLY A 36 5.19 -26.11 -1.15
CA GLY A 36 5.93 -24.95 -0.66
C GLY A 36 7.24 -25.34 0.03
N LYS A 37 8.10 -24.35 0.26
CA LYS A 37 9.47 -24.57 0.77
C LYS A 37 9.46 -25.15 2.19
N LEU A 38 8.44 -24.83 2.97
CA LEU A 38 8.25 -25.30 4.33
C LEU A 38 7.00 -26.20 4.45
N CYS A 39 6.45 -26.71 3.34
CA CYS A 39 5.19 -27.46 3.32
C CYS A 39 4.00 -26.70 3.93
N GLU A 40 4.02 -25.37 3.80
CA GLU A 40 3.05 -24.45 4.37
C GLU A 40 1.75 -24.36 3.55
N THR A 41 1.79 -24.73 2.28
CA THR A 41 0.67 -24.58 1.35
C THR A 41 -0.03 -25.91 1.18
N LYS A 42 -1.35 -25.97 1.41
CA LYS A 42 -2.14 -27.16 1.11
C LYS A 42 -2.21 -27.34 -0.41
N VAL A 43 -1.94 -28.55 -0.89
CA VAL A 43 -2.12 -28.92 -2.29
C VAL A 43 -3.61 -28.86 -2.58
N ASN A 44 -4.01 -27.94 -3.46
CA ASN A 44 -5.39 -27.87 -3.91
C ASN A 44 -5.68 -28.94 -4.96
N GLY A 45 -6.97 -29.22 -5.18
CA GLY A 45 -7.39 -30.23 -6.15
C GLY A 45 -6.95 -29.94 -7.59
N CYS A 46 -6.54 -28.70 -7.90
CA CYS A 46 -6.09 -28.28 -9.22
C CYS A 46 -4.58 -28.39 -9.47
N HIS A 47 -3.79 -28.73 -8.45
CA HIS A 47 -2.34 -28.74 -8.53
C HIS A 47 -1.77 -29.71 -9.58
N SER A 48 -2.45 -30.83 -9.82
CA SER A 48 -2.02 -31.86 -10.77
C SER A 48 -2.60 -31.67 -12.18
N ASP A 49 -3.15 -30.48 -12.48
CA ASP A 49 -3.88 -30.17 -13.72
C ASP A 49 -4.85 -31.31 -14.13
N PRO A 50 -5.79 -31.71 -13.25
CA PRO A 50 -6.61 -32.92 -13.46
C PRO A 50 -7.65 -32.77 -14.58
N CYS A 51 -7.87 -31.55 -15.08
CA CYS A 51 -8.84 -31.27 -16.12
C CYS A 51 -8.24 -31.46 -17.51
N PHE A 52 -9.08 -31.79 -18.50
CA PHE A 52 -8.65 -31.88 -19.89
C PHE A 52 -8.04 -30.54 -20.37
N PRO A 53 -7.07 -30.57 -21.31
CA PRO A 53 -6.52 -29.36 -21.89
C PRO A 53 -7.63 -28.42 -22.40
N GLY A 54 -7.59 -27.15 -21.95
CA GLY A 54 -8.59 -26.14 -22.30
C GLY A 54 -9.76 -26.01 -21.32
N VAL A 55 -9.82 -26.84 -20.27
CA VAL A 55 -10.85 -26.78 -19.22
C VAL A 55 -10.24 -26.17 -17.95
N HIS A 56 -10.88 -25.15 -17.39
CA HIS A 56 -10.41 -24.47 -16.19
C HIS A 56 -10.74 -25.28 -14.94
N CYS A 57 -9.71 -25.54 -14.14
CA CYS A 57 -9.86 -26.14 -12.84
C CYS A 57 -10.13 -25.06 -11.79
N THR A 58 -11.21 -25.22 -11.03
CA THR A 58 -11.53 -24.42 -9.85
C THR A 58 -11.50 -25.30 -8.61
N GLU A 59 -10.79 -24.88 -7.58
CA GLU A 59 -10.82 -25.56 -6.28
C GLU A 59 -12.24 -25.52 -5.70
N THR A 60 -12.70 -26.64 -5.15
CA THR A 60 -14.00 -26.74 -4.46
C THR A 60 -13.78 -27.15 -3.02
N SER A 61 -14.80 -27.00 -2.18
CA SER A 61 -14.76 -27.45 -0.77
C SER A 61 -14.50 -28.95 -0.62
N GLU A 62 -14.70 -29.75 -1.67
CA GLU A 62 -14.52 -31.20 -1.64
C GLU A 62 -13.32 -31.70 -2.46
N SER A 63 -12.93 -31.02 -3.55
CA SER A 63 -11.70 -31.31 -4.32
C SER A 63 -11.42 -30.24 -5.38
N TYR A 64 -11.91 -30.45 -6.60
CA TYR A 64 -11.83 -29.53 -7.72
C TYR A 64 -13.04 -29.74 -8.64
N ALA A 65 -13.35 -28.73 -9.43
CA ALA A 65 -14.32 -28.81 -10.51
C ALA A 65 -13.68 -28.35 -11.82
N CYS A 66 -14.03 -29.02 -12.91
CA CYS A 66 -13.59 -28.66 -14.25
C CYS A 66 -14.73 -27.91 -14.96
N GLY A 67 -14.46 -26.68 -15.39
CA GLY A 67 -15.44 -25.81 -16.04
C GLY A 67 -14.86 -25.05 -17.21
N ARG A 68 -15.72 -24.30 -17.92
CA ARG A 68 -15.24 -23.38 -18.95
C ARG A 68 -14.46 -22.24 -18.30
N LYS A 69 -13.31 -21.88 -18.87
CA LYS A 69 -12.57 -20.67 -18.46
C LYS A 69 -13.34 -19.45 -18.99
N THR A 70 -13.87 -18.63 -18.11
CA THR A 70 -14.62 -17.41 -18.48
C THR A 70 -14.04 -16.22 -17.75
N CYS A 71 -14.43 -15.01 -18.12
CA CYS A 71 -13.99 -13.81 -17.41
C CYS A 71 -14.40 -13.80 -15.93
N ALA A 72 -15.44 -14.55 -15.55
CA ALA A 72 -15.85 -14.73 -14.16
C ALA A 72 -14.77 -15.40 -13.30
N SER A 73 -13.91 -16.24 -13.90
CA SER A 73 -12.78 -16.86 -13.20
C SER A 73 -11.53 -15.97 -13.14
N GLN A 74 -11.65 -14.68 -13.51
CA GLN A 74 -10.56 -13.69 -13.54
C GLN A 74 -9.27 -14.19 -14.20
N PRO A 75 -9.33 -14.69 -15.45
CA PRO A 75 -8.20 -15.33 -16.09
C PRO A 75 -7.14 -14.36 -16.64
N CYS A 76 -7.47 -13.07 -16.75
CA CYS A 76 -6.57 -12.05 -17.28
C CYS A 76 -5.79 -11.36 -16.16
N PHE A 77 -4.63 -10.81 -16.50
CA PHE A 77 -3.81 -10.05 -15.57
C PHE A 77 -4.60 -8.87 -14.97
N PRO A 78 -4.41 -8.51 -13.68
CA PRO A 78 -5.13 -7.40 -13.05
C PRO A 78 -5.07 -6.11 -13.89
N GLY A 79 -6.24 -5.53 -14.18
CA GLY A 79 -6.36 -4.34 -15.02
C GLY A 79 -6.37 -4.59 -16.53
N VAL A 80 -6.19 -5.83 -16.99
CA VAL A 80 -6.42 -6.22 -18.38
C VAL A 80 -7.91 -6.49 -18.60
N MET A 81 -8.44 -5.94 -19.70
CA MET A 81 -9.83 -6.17 -20.10
C MET A 81 -10.04 -7.64 -20.51
N CYS A 82 -11.06 -8.27 -19.95
CA CYS A 82 -11.46 -9.63 -20.31
C CYS A 82 -12.79 -9.61 -21.07
N LYS A 83 -12.90 -10.40 -22.13
CA LYS A 83 -14.14 -10.57 -22.89
C LYS A 83 -14.46 -12.05 -23.09
N ASP A 84 -15.66 -12.48 -22.69
CA ASP A 84 -16.17 -13.82 -22.96
C ASP A 84 -16.50 -14.01 -24.45
N LEU A 85 -16.23 -15.21 -24.95
CA LEU A 85 -16.46 -15.62 -26.34
C LEU A 85 -17.36 -16.87 -26.35
N ASN A 86 -18.28 -16.92 -27.31
CA ASN A 86 -19.13 -18.10 -27.53
C ASN A 86 -18.48 -19.03 -28.56
N SER A 87 -17.27 -19.50 -28.28
CA SER A 87 -16.53 -20.44 -29.13
C SER A 87 -16.18 -21.73 -28.36
N PRO A 88 -16.31 -22.90 -29.00
CA PRO A 88 -15.97 -24.19 -28.37
C PRO A 88 -14.47 -24.38 -28.13
N TYR A 89 -13.61 -23.58 -28.76
CA TYR A 89 -12.14 -23.70 -28.66
C TYR A 89 -11.48 -22.58 -27.83
N GLN A 90 -12.16 -21.45 -27.64
CA GLN A 90 -11.68 -20.32 -26.87
C GLN A 90 -12.86 -19.55 -26.28
N SER A 91 -13.07 -19.66 -24.97
CA SER A 91 -14.25 -19.12 -24.28
C SER A 91 -14.06 -17.72 -23.72
N PHE A 92 -12.84 -17.16 -23.78
CA PHE A 92 -12.55 -15.77 -23.40
C PHE A 92 -11.29 -15.27 -24.13
N VAL A 93 -11.11 -13.95 -24.17
CA VAL A 93 -9.89 -13.30 -24.66
C VAL A 93 -9.49 -12.17 -23.71
N CYS A 94 -8.19 -12.06 -23.45
CA CYS A 94 -7.61 -10.95 -22.71
C CYS A 94 -7.14 -9.84 -23.67
N GLY A 95 -7.30 -8.59 -23.24
CA GLY A 95 -6.81 -7.42 -23.94
C GLY A 95 -5.30 -7.22 -23.77
N ALA A 96 -4.81 -6.05 -24.20
CA ALA A 96 -3.41 -5.67 -24.04
C ALA A 96 -3.03 -5.54 -22.55
N CYS A 97 -1.77 -5.86 -22.24
CA CYS A 97 -1.20 -5.61 -20.93
C CYS A 97 -1.22 -4.11 -20.59
N PRO A 98 -1.29 -3.73 -19.30
CA PRO A 98 -1.16 -2.34 -18.87
C PRO A 98 0.19 -1.75 -19.32
N LYS A 99 0.30 -0.42 -19.29
CA LYS A 99 1.54 0.29 -19.66
C LYS A 99 2.74 -0.30 -18.89
N TYR A 100 3.87 -0.50 -19.58
CA TYR A 100 5.13 -1.08 -19.06
C TYR A 100 5.13 -2.59 -18.81
N TYR A 101 4.04 -3.27 -19.18
CA TYR A 101 3.97 -4.72 -19.20
C TYR A 101 3.89 -5.21 -20.65
N TYR A 102 4.51 -6.35 -20.92
CA TYR A 102 4.42 -7.06 -22.18
C TYR A 102 3.94 -8.50 -21.95
N GLY A 103 3.32 -9.10 -22.96
CA GLY A 103 2.78 -10.44 -22.86
C GLY A 103 1.46 -10.58 -23.59
N ASN A 104 0.69 -11.59 -23.22
CA ASN A 104 -0.53 -12.00 -23.94
C ASN A 104 -1.83 -11.61 -23.21
N GLY A 105 -1.76 -10.72 -22.21
CA GLY A 105 -2.93 -10.28 -21.43
C GLY A 105 -3.38 -11.25 -20.33
N GLU A 106 -3.17 -12.57 -20.52
CA GLU A 106 -3.27 -13.56 -19.43
C GLU A 106 -2.05 -13.49 -18.53
N LYS A 107 -0.86 -13.50 -19.13
CA LYS A 107 0.43 -13.32 -18.47
C LYS A 107 1.03 -12.03 -18.98
N CYS A 108 1.24 -11.10 -18.06
CA CYS A 108 1.90 -9.83 -18.31
C CYS A 108 3.18 -9.79 -17.47
N TYR A 109 4.31 -9.65 -18.15
CA TYR A 109 5.64 -9.54 -17.58
C TYR A 109 6.05 -8.07 -17.63
N ARG A 110 6.69 -7.57 -16.58
CA ARG A 110 7.28 -6.23 -16.64
C ARG A 110 8.54 -6.25 -17.48
N ASN A 111 8.78 -5.17 -18.21
CA ASN A 111 10.10 -4.89 -18.74
C ASN A 111 11.02 -4.59 -17.54
N ASP A 112 11.89 -5.53 -17.19
CA ASP A 112 12.84 -5.36 -16.10
C ASP A 112 13.97 -4.40 -16.50
N GLU A 113 13.72 -3.10 -16.31
CA GLU A 113 14.76 -2.15 -15.89
C GLU A 113 14.34 -1.59 -14.53
N LYS A 114 14.63 -2.40 -13.51
CA LYS A 114 14.53 -2.20 -12.05
C LYS A 114 13.21 -1.63 -11.52
N ALA A 115 12.52 -2.47 -10.75
CA ALA A 115 11.35 -2.11 -9.96
C ALA A 115 11.57 -0.93 -8.98
N CYS A 116 12.83 -0.60 -8.68
CA CYS A 116 13.24 0.51 -7.81
C CYS A 116 13.81 1.73 -8.56
N GLN A 117 13.77 1.79 -9.89
CA GLN A 117 14.33 2.91 -10.67
C GLN A 117 13.34 4.04 -10.98
N GLU A 118 12.03 3.81 -10.82
CA GLU A 118 11.02 4.88 -10.83
C GLU A 118 10.54 5.15 -9.39
N THR A 119 10.16 6.41 -9.10
CA THR A 119 9.65 6.90 -7.80
C THR A 119 8.37 6.18 -7.37
N MET A 120 8.51 4.93 -6.95
CA MET A 120 7.46 4.01 -6.51
C MET A 120 7.39 3.94 -4.98
N CYS A 121 8.52 4.19 -4.32
CA CYS A 121 8.60 4.40 -2.89
C CYS A 121 8.69 5.90 -2.60
N SER A 122 8.29 6.29 -1.39
CA SER A 122 8.54 7.64 -0.88
C SER A 122 10.04 7.93 -0.95
N ASP A 123 10.44 9.13 -1.36
CA ASP A 123 11.85 9.57 -1.40
C ASP A 123 12.54 9.47 -0.02
N LEU A 124 11.76 9.32 1.05
CA LEU A 124 12.22 9.15 2.42
C LEU A 124 12.58 7.72 2.80
N VAL A 125 12.35 6.73 1.94
CA VAL A 125 12.62 5.32 2.23
C VAL A 125 13.38 4.63 1.10
N ASN A 126 14.15 3.61 1.45
CA ASN A 126 14.82 2.78 0.46
C ASN A 126 13.83 1.83 -0.21
N CYS A 127 14.00 1.63 -1.52
CA CYS A 127 13.34 0.59 -2.28
C CYS A 127 14.24 -0.64 -2.36
N GLU A 128 13.69 -1.82 -2.08
CA GLU A 128 14.38 -3.10 -2.22
C GLU A 128 13.67 -3.97 -3.26
N GLU A 129 14.44 -4.61 -4.14
CA GLU A 129 13.89 -5.55 -5.13
C GLU A 129 13.27 -6.77 -4.42
N SER A 130 12.16 -7.27 -4.98
CA SER A 130 11.40 -8.41 -4.47
C SER A 130 11.11 -9.39 -5.60
N LEU A 131 11.17 -10.69 -5.32
CA LEU A 131 10.75 -11.73 -6.26
C LEU A 131 9.22 -11.90 -6.25
N ASP A 132 8.57 -11.43 -5.19
CA ASP A 132 7.12 -11.43 -5.05
C ASP A 132 6.51 -10.19 -5.72
N TYR A 133 5.33 -10.36 -6.31
CA TYR A 133 4.55 -9.24 -6.87
C TYR A 133 4.35 -8.14 -5.79
N PRO A 134 4.66 -6.85 -6.06
CA PRO A 134 4.85 -6.20 -7.36
C PRO A 134 6.31 -6.06 -7.84
N GLY A 135 7.24 -6.89 -7.35
CA GLY A 135 8.64 -6.88 -7.77
C GLY A 135 9.55 -5.95 -6.95
N TYR A 136 8.99 -5.24 -5.97
CA TYR A 136 9.72 -4.37 -5.04
C TYR A 136 8.98 -4.29 -3.70
N ARG A 137 9.71 -3.91 -2.65
CA ARG A 137 9.17 -3.53 -1.35
C ARG A 137 9.80 -2.21 -0.91
N CYS A 138 8.98 -1.34 -0.32
CA CYS A 138 9.48 -0.11 0.28
C CYS A 138 9.85 -0.34 1.74
N GLY A 139 10.88 0.35 2.21
CA GLY A 139 11.22 0.39 3.63
C GLY A 139 10.14 1.07 4.48
N ASN A 140 10.27 0.92 5.79
CA ASN A 140 9.39 1.60 6.76
C ASN A 140 9.65 3.10 6.75
N CYS A 141 8.59 3.89 6.97
CA CYS A 141 8.72 5.34 7.08
C CYS A 141 9.65 5.73 8.26
N PRO A 142 10.45 6.81 8.11
CA PRO A 142 11.31 7.29 9.18
C PRO A 142 10.52 7.74 10.43
N ARG A 143 11.21 7.90 11.56
CA ARG A 143 10.59 8.39 12.79
C ARG A 143 9.89 9.72 12.58
N GLY A 144 8.66 9.83 13.07
CA GLY A 144 7.83 11.03 12.91
C GLY A 144 7.09 11.11 11.57
N TYR A 145 7.16 10.05 10.76
CA TYR A 145 6.33 9.86 9.57
C TYR A 145 5.42 8.65 9.75
N ILE A 146 4.24 8.70 9.14
CA ILE A 146 3.26 7.61 9.08
C ILE A 146 2.99 7.24 7.63
N GLY A 147 2.67 5.97 7.39
CA GLY A 147 2.38 5.46 6.05
C GLY A 147 2.89 4.04 5.83
N ASN A 148 2.96 3.63 4.57
CA ASN A 148 3.26 2.27 4.13
C ASN A 148 4.58 2.15 3.35
N GLY A 149 5.43 3.19 3.38
CA GLY A 149 6.69 3.24 2.64
C GLY A 149 6.54 3.71 1.19
N THR A 150 5.41 3.44 0.51
CA THR A 150 5.14 4.06 -0.80
C THR A 150 4.74 5.52 -0.64
N MET A 151 4.03 5.84 0.44
CA MET A 151 3.73 7.20 0.86
C MET A 151 4.12 7.34 2.33
N CYS A 152 4.93 8.34 2.65
CA CYS A 152 5.26 8.70 4.03
C CYS A 152 4.87 10.16 4.28
N GLN A 153 3.88 10.36 5.14
CA GLN A 153 3.39 11.68 5.52
C GLN A 153 3.92 12.04 6.91
N ALA A 154 4.37 13.29 7.08
CA ALA A 154 4.79 13.78 8.39
C ALA A 154 3.63 13.72 9.39
N PHE A 155 3.93 13.27 10.61
CA PHE A 155 2.99 13.19 11.71
C PHE A 155 3.18 14.38 12.65
N CYS A 156 2.09 15.04 13.05
CA CYS A 156 2.10 16.10 14.06
C CYS A 156 1.36 15.66 15.31
N PHE A 157 2.00 15.87 16.45
CA PHE A 157 1.37 15.80 17.75
C PHE A 157 1.82 17.01 18.58
N PRO A 158 0.91 17.91 19.00
CA PRO A 158 -0.54 17.91 18.76
C PRO A 158 -0.91 18.09 17.27
N PRO A 159 -2.14 17.70 16.86
CA PRO A 159 -2.59 17.85 15.47
C PRO A 159 -2.73 19.33 15.09
N CYS A 160 -2.46 19.64 13.83
CA CYS A 160 -2.62 21.01 13.32
C CYS A 160 -4.09 21.43 13.30
N LYS A 161 -4.37 22.68 13.68
CA LYS A 161 -5.73 23.23 13.67
C LYS A 161 -6.24 23.37 12.24
N ASP A 162 -7.54 23.13 12.06
CA ASP A 162 -8.26 23.23 10.77
C ASP A 162 -7.71 22.28 9.67
N GLY A 163 -7.11 21.14 10.06
CA GLY A 163 -6.66 20.11 9.12
C GLY A 163 -5.44 20.49 8.28
N LYS A 164 -4.65 21.47 8.74
CA LYS A 164 -3.41 21.90 8.05
C LYS A 164 -2.40 20.76 7.96
N ILE A 165 -1.60 20.77 6.88
CA ILE A 165 -0.65 19.71 6.57
C ILE A 165 0.62 19.86 7.41
N CYS A 166 1.10 18.73 7.94
CA CYS A 166 2.43 18.63 8.53
C CYS A 166 3.48 18.72 7.42
N THR A 167 4.27 19.78 7.45
CA THR A 167 5.36 19.97 6.47
C THR A 167 6.60 19.17 6.84
N GLN A 168 6.79 18.93 8.13
CA GLN A 168 7.82 18.08 8.73
C GLN A 168 7.26 17.43 10.01
N PRO A 169 7.91 16.40 10.57
CA PRO A 169 7.48 15.79 11.82
C PRO A 169 7.29 16.84 12.93
N GLY A 170 6.06 16.94 13.45
CA GLY A 170 5.70 17.92 14.48
C GLY A 170 5.57 19.37 14.02
N VAL A 171 5.74 19.68 12.72
CA VAL A 171 5.74 21.07 12.20
C VAL A 171 4.55 21.30 11.26
N CYS A 172 3.59 22.09 11.72
CA CYS A 172 2.42 22.48 10.94
C CYS A 172 2.77 23.56 9.91
N GLY A 173 2.35 23.35 8.65
CA GLY A 173 2.39 24.39 7.63
C GLY A 173 1.28 25.42 7.84
N CYS A 174 1.62 26.61 8.33
CA CYS A 174 0.63 27.65 8.59
C CYS A 174 0.23 28.38 7.30
N LEU A 175 -1.08 28.59 7.10
CA LEU A 175 -1.58 29.52 6.11
C LEU A 175 -1.08 30.95 6.41
N HIS A 176 -0.94 31.77 5.37
CA HIS A 176 -0.53 33.17 5.52
C HIS A 176 -1.35 33.88 6.60
N GLY A 177 -0.64 34.54 7.52
CA GLY A 177 -1.27 35.26 8.62
C GLY A 177 -1.60 34.41 9.84
N TYR A 178 -1.20 33.13 9.90
CA TYR A 178 -1.32 32.29 11.10
C TYR A 178 0.05 31.87 11.62
N GLN A 179 0.16 31.65 12.92
CA GLN A 179 1.38 31.24 13.61
C GLN A 179 1.10 30.29 14.79
N GLY A 180 2.18 29.81 15.40
CA GLY A 180 2.16 28.90 16.54
C GLY A 180 2.25 27.42 16.11
N PRO A 181 2.48 26.51 17.07
CA PRO A 181 2.77 25.10 16.79
C PRO A 181 1.62 24.38 16.09
N GLU A 182 0.37 24.74 16.40
CA GLU A 182 -0.84 24.19 15.76
C GLU A 182 -1.41 25.12 14.67
N CYS A 183 -0.71 26.22 14.34
CA CYS A 183 -1.17 27.27 13.44
C CYS A 183 -2.54 27.86 13.83
N SER A 184 -2.84 27.92 15.13
CA SER A 184 -4.14 28.35 15.66
C SER A 184 -4.22 29.85 15.96
N LYS A 185 -3.08 30.53 16.07
CA LYS A 185 -3.01 31.94 16.43
C LYS A 185 -2.95 32.80 15.17
N ALA A 186 -3.94 33.68 14.98
CA ALA A 186 -3.88 34.70 13.93
C ALA A 186 -2.77 35.71 14.24
N ILE A 187 -1.98 36.04 13.23
CA ILE A 187 -1.06 37.17 13.21
C ILE A 187 -1.90 38.40 12.89
N CYS A 188 -2.19 39.20 13.92
CA CYS A 188 -2.71 40.54 13.73
C CYS A 188 -1.53 41.51 13.67
N ARG A 189 -1.28 42.09 12.50
CA ARG A 189 -0.38 43.24 12.39
C ARG A 189 -1.10 44.51 12.84
N ILE A 190 -2.42 44.54 12.65
CA ILE A 190 -3.28 45.60 13.17
C ILE A 190 -3.53 45.44 14.67
N GLN A 191 -3.61 46.56 15.39
CA GLN A 191 -3.94 46.59 16.81
C GLN A 191 -5.44 46.86 16.98
N CYS A 192 -6.19 45.89 17.50
CA CYS A 192 -7.60 46.07 17.81
C CYS A 192 -7.75 46.99 19.03
N GLN A 193 -8.39 48.14 18.84
CA GLN A 193 -8.69 49.14 19.86
C GLN A 193 -9.95 48.76 20.66
N ASN A 194 -10.23 49.52 21.71
CA ASN A 194 -11.45 49.42 22.52
C ASN A 194 -11.78 47.98 22.99
N ARG A 195 -10.74 47.19 23.31
CA ARG A 195 -10.83 45.77 23.74
C ARG A 195 -11.38 44.81 22.67
N GLY A 196 -11.25 45.14 21.38
CA GLY A 196 -11.52 44.19 20.30
C GLY A 196 -10.56 43.00 20.29
N PHE A 197 -11.03 41.85 19.82
CA PHE A 197 -10.24 40.61 19.74
C PHE A 197 -9.90 40.24 18.30
N CYS A 198 -8.64 39.87 18.05
CA CYS A 198 -8.22 39.42 16.71
C CYS A 198 -8.62 37.96 16.48
N TYR A 199 -9.61 37.72 15.61
CA TYR A 199 -10.16 36.39 15.36
C TYR A 199 -9.67 35.76 14.05
N GLN A 200 -9.13 36.57 13.13
CA GLN A 200 -8.53 36.18 11.86
C GLN A 200 -7.37 37.14 11.53
N PRO A 201 -6.47 36.77 10.59
CA PRO A 201 -5.38 37.66 10.20
C PRO A 201 -5.92 39.03 9.81
N ASP A 202 -5.40 40.06 10.47
CA ASP A 202 -5.77 41.46 10.30
C ASP A 202 -7.28 41.78 10.39
N LYS A 203 -8.04 41.00 11.17
CA LYS A 203 -9.47 41.25 11.43
C LYS A 203 -9.78 41.28 12.92
N CYS A 204 -10.37 42.40 13.35
CA CYS A 204 -10.83 42.61 14.71
C CYS A 204 -12.31 42.28 14.86
N PHE A 205 -12.65 41.57 15.92
CA PHE A 205 -14.01 41.42 16.42
C PHE A 205 -14.26 42.55 17.42
N CYS A 206 -15.19 43.45 17.09
CA CYS A 206 -15.47 44.62 17.91
C CYS A 206 -16.52 44.34 18.99
N PRO A 207 -16.32 44.84 20.21
CA PRO A 207 -17.34 44.74 21.25
C PRO A 207 -18.62 45.51 20.88
N PRO A 208 -19.75 45.20 21.52
CA PRO A 208 -20.98 45.96 21.35
C PRO A 208 -20.73 47.46 21.55
N GLY A 209 -21.29 48.29 20.65
CA GLY A 209 -21.09 49.75 20.67
C GLY A 209 -19.83 50.23 19.96
N TYR A 210 -19.02 49.35 19.34
CA TYR A 210 -17.84 49.76 18.55
C TYR A 210 -17.86 49.16 17.14
N THR A 211 -17.19 49.83 16.20
CA THR A 211 -17.05 49.45 14.79
C THR A 211 -15.79 50.05 14.18
N GLY A 212 -15.57 49.82 12.88
CA GLY A 212 -14.32 50.13 12.19
C GLY A 212 -13.38 48.91 12.11
N GLN A 213 -12.33 49.03 11.30
CA GLN A 213 -11.39 47.92 11.06
C GLN A 213 -10.56 47.58 12.30
N TYR A 214 -10.31 48.58 13.14
CA TYR A 214 -9.55 48.49 14.37
C TYR A 214 -10.46 48.62 15.59
N CYS A 215 -11.78 48.60 15.43
CA CYS A 215 -12.76 48.87 16.49
C CYS A 215 -12.62 50.28 17.11
N GLU A 216 -12.15 51.23 16.32
CA GLU A 216 -11.81 52.60 16.71
C GLU A 216 -13.04 53.51 16.86
N THR A 217 -14.15 53.19 16.19
CA THR A 217 -15.32 54.08 16.11
C THR A 217 -16.43 53.60 17.05
N GLY A 218 -16.90 54.48 17.95
CA GLY A 218 -18.09 54.21 18.77
C GLY A 218 -19.39 54.35 17.97
N LYS A 219 -20.31 53.40 18.10
CA LYS A 219 -21.69 53.53 17.65
C LYS A 219 -22.47 54.26 18.75
N LEU A 220 -22.95 55.45 18.41
CA LEU A 220 -23.84 56.28 19.24
C LEU A 220 -25.16 55.56 19.53
#